data_AF-A0A661AV23-F1
#
_entry.id   AF-A0A661AV23-F1
#
_cell.length_a   1.000
_cell.length_b   1.000
_cell.length_c   1.000
_cell.angle_alpha   90.00
_cell.angle_beta   90.00
_cell.angle_gamma   90.00
#
_symmetry.space_group_name_H-M   'P 1'
#
loop_
_entity.id
_entity.type
_entity.pdbx_description
1 polymer ?
#
loop_
_entity_poly.entity_id
_entity_poly.type
_entity_poly.pdbx_seq_one_letter_code
_entity_poly.pdbx_strand_id
1 'polypeptide(L)'
;MVFFPWKEEYEIGIREVDEQHRELFSLINELYETMKEGKGRETVHRVLEGFIEHVQLHFQTEEKWMEKYGYPGLLTHRAQHENLTKKVMEMEKNFM
;
A
#
# COMPACT_ATOMS: atom_id res chain seq x y z
N MET A 1 10.87 16.95 0.20
CA MET A 1 11.13 16.56 1.61
C MET A 1 10.25 15.36 1.82
N VAL A 2 10.78 14.23 2.30
CA VAL A 2 9.98 13.00 2.41
C VAL A 2 8.80 13.25 3.35
N PHE A 3 7.59 13.08 2.84
CA PHE A 3 6.35 13.33 3.59
C PHE A 3 6.13 12.28 4.67
N PHE A 4 6.37 11.02 4.32
CA PHE A 4 6.22 9.88 5.21
C PHE A 4 7.48 9.00 5.16
N PRO A 5 8.47 9.24 6.06
CA PRO A 5 9.74 8.52 6.03
C PRO A 5 9.58 7.09 6.54
N TRP A 6 10.25 6.16 5.88
CA TRP A 6 10.43 4.80 6.41
C TRP A 6 11.27 4.83 7.69
N LYS A 7 10.95 3.94 8.62
CA LYS A 7 11.71 3.72 9.84
C LYS A 7 11.92 2.23 10.04
N GLU A 8 13.07 1.87 10.59
CA GLU A 8 13.42 0.47 10.88
C GLU A 8 12.44 -0.20 11.86
N GLU A 9 11.74 0.58 12.69
CA GLU A 9 10.68 0.08 13.59
C GLU A 9 9.47 -0.54 12.88
N TYR A 10 9.33 -0.34 11.57
CA TYR A 10 8.27 -0.94 10.75
C TYR A 10 8.67 -2.31 10.17
N GLU A 11 9.92 -2.73 10.32
CA GLU A 11 10.36 -4.04 9.87
C GLU A 11 9.77 -5.14 10.74
N ILE A 12 9.26 -6.19 10.09
CA ILE A 12 8.73 -7.38 10.76
C ILE A 12 9.70 -8.58 10.65
N GLY A 13 10.82 -8.41 9.94
CA GLY A 13 11.87 -9.41 9.76
C GLY A 13 11.58 -10.42 8.66
N ILE A 14 10.56 -10.19 7.83
CA ILE A 14 10.25 -10.99 6.65
C ILE A 14 10.66 -10.17 5.44
N ARG A 15 11.85 -10.46 4.89
CA ARG A 15 12.48 -9.65 3.84
C ARG A 15 11.56 -9.26 2.68
N GLU A 16 10.78 -10.22 2.16
CA GLU A 16 9.82 -9.96 1.07
C GLU A 16 8.76 -8.92 1.47
N VAL A 17 8.22 -9.03 2.69
CA VAL A 17 7.19 -8.12 3.21
C VAL A 17 7.78 -6.75 3.53
N ASP A 18 8.98 -6.71 4.13
CA ASP A 18 9.68 -5.47 4.46
C ASP A 18 10.08 -4.69 3.19
N GLU A 19 10.48 -5.39 2.12
CA GLU A 19 10.74 -4.80 0.80
C GLU A 19 9.44 -4.19 0.21
N GLN A 20 8.33 -4.93 0.25
CA GLN A 20 7.02 -4.41 -0.21
C GLN A 20 6.55 -3.20 0.61
N HIS A 21 6.72 -3.21 1.93
CA HIS A 21 6.39 -2.06 2.78
C HIS A 21 7.21 -0.81 2.38
N ARG A 22 8.52 -0.96 2.13
CA ARG A 22 9.37 0.15 1.67
C ARG A 22 8.91 0.71 0.32
N GLU A 23 8.48 -0.16 -0.60
CA GLU A 23 7.91 0.27 -1.88
C GLU A 23 6.61 1.05 -1.70
N LEU A 24 5.71 0.60 -0.82
CA LEU A 24 4.48 1.34 -0.47
C LEU A 24 4.77 2.73 0.10
N PHE A 25 5.79 2.86 0.95
CA PHE A 25 6.25 4.16 1.46
C PHE A 25 6.84 5.02 0.34
N SER A 26 7.56 4.44 -0.62
CA SER A 26 8.06 5.20 -1.78
C SER A 26 6.90 5.76 -2.60
N LEU A 27 5.90 4.92 -2.92
CA LEU A 27 4.73 5.30 -3.72
C LEU A 27 3.89 6.38 -3.04
N ILE A 28 3.68 6.31 -1.71
CA ILE A 28 2.91 7.34 -0.99
C ILE A 28 3.62 8.69 -0.99
N ASN A 29 4.96 8.69 -0.94
CA ASN A 29 5.76 9.90 -1.03
C ASN A 29 5.74 10.49 -2.46
N GLU A 30 5.78 9.64 -3.48
CA GLU A 30 5.64 10.06 -4.88
C GLU A 30 4.26 10.66 -5.15
N LEU A 31 3.20 10.02 -4.64
CA LEU A 31 1.83 10.53 -4.74
C LEU A 31 1.72 11.91 -4.11
N TYR A 32 2.26 12.08 -2.89
CA TYR A 32 2.27 13.35 -2.19
C TYR A 32 3.00 14.46 -2.96
N GLU A 33 4.23 14.21 -3.44
CA GLU A 33 4.98 15.22 -4.17
C GLU A 33 4.32 15.53 -5.53
N THR A 34 3.73 14.54 -6.21
CA THR A 34 2.98 14.74 -7.46
C THR A 34 1.77 15.65 -7.26
N MET A 35 1.02 15.46 -6.16
CA MET A 35 -0.10 16.31 -5.78
C MET A 35 0.37 17.72 -5.42
N LYS A 36 1.46 17.84 -4.65
CA LYS A 36 2.01 19.12 -4.19
C LYS A 36 2.61 19.96 -5.31
N GLU A 37 3.28 19.34 -6.27
CA GLU A 37 3.84 20.01 -7.46
C GLU A 37 2.77 20.35 -8.50
N GLY A 38 1.54 19.87 -8.32
CA GLY A 38 0.43 20.16 -9.23
C GLY A 38 0.63 19.57 -10.63
N LYS A 39 1.21 18.35 -10.74
CA LYS A 39 1.54 17.69 -12.03
C LYS A 39 0.33 17.27 -12.90
N GLY A 40 -0.86 17.79 -12.59
CA GLY A 40 -2.10 17.48 -13.29
C GLY A 40 -2.74 16.16 -12.87
N ARG A 41 -4.04 16.06 -13.14
CA ARG A 41 -4.90 14.95 -12.71
C ARG A 41 -4.44 13.58 -13.25
N GLU A 42 -4.03 13.52 -14.51
CA GLU A 42 -3.59 12.27 -15.15
C GLU A 42 -2.35 11.67 -14.49
N THR A 43 -1.37 12.51 -14.13
CA THR A 43 -0.15 12.05 -13.46
C THR A 43 -0.47 11.53 -12.06
N VAL A 44 -1.29 12.25 -11.30
CA VAL A 44 -1.71 11.81 -9.96
C VAL A 44 -2.48 10.49 -10.04
N HIS A 45 -3.38 10.34 -11.02
CA HIS A 45 -4.13 9.11 -11.23
C HIS A 45 -3.22 7.92 -11.53
N ARG A 46 -2.23 8.08 -12.42
CA ARG A 46 -1.27 6.99 -12.72
C ARG A 46 -0.48 6.52 -11.50
N VAL A 47 -0.04 7.46 -10.65
CA VAL A 47 0.67 7.11 -9.41
C VAL A 47 -0.28 6.43 -8.42
N LEU A 48 -1.55 6.86 -8.35
CA LEU A 48 -2.57 6.23 -7.52
C LEU A 48 -2.91 4.81 -7.98
N GLU A 49 -3.03 4.56 -9.29
CA GLU A 49 -3.20 3.22 -9.86
C GLU A 49 -2.05 2.30 -9.46
N GLY A 50 -0.80 2.74 -9.65
CA GLY A 50 0.38 1.97 -9.24
C GLY A 50 0.41 1.68 -7.72
N PHE A 51 0.01 2.65 -6.90
CA PHE A 51 -0.14 2.44 -5.46
C PHE A 51 -1.17 1.36 -5.13
N ILE A 52 -2.33 1.37 -5.80
CA ILE A 52 -3.40 0.37 -5.59
C ILE A 52 -2.93 -1.03 -5.95
N GLU A 53 -2.27 -1.18 -7.10
CA GLU A 53 -1.72 -2.46 -7.55
C GLU A 53 -0.73 -3.04 -6.53
N HIS A 54 0.18 -2.19 -6.02
CA HIS A 54 1.14 -2.58 -5.00
C HIS A 54 0.49 -2.98 -3.67
N VAL A 55 -0.53 -2.23 -3.21
CA VAL A 55 -1.29 -2.57 -1.99
C VAL A 55 -1.95 -3.95 -2.13
N GLN A 56 -2.58 -4.22 -3.27
CA GLN A 56 -3.24 -5.50 -3.52
C GLN A 56 -2.25 -6.67 -3.56
N LEU A 57 -1.10 -6.48 -4.22
CA LEU A 57 -0.04 -7.49 -4.26
C LEU A 57 0.51 -7.78 -2.86
N HIS A 58 0.77 -6.74 -2.08
CA HIS A 58 1.29 -6.86 -0.72
C HIS A 58 0.34 -7.65 0.19
N PHE A 59 -0.95 -7.31 0.21
CA PHE A 59 -1.94 -8.06 1.00
C PHE A 59 -2.05 -9.52 0.58
N GLN A 60 -2.01 -9.80 -0.73
CA GLN A 60 -2.00 -11.19 -1.21
C GLN A 60 -0.75 -11.95 -0.75
N THR A 61 0.42 -11.31 -0.73
CA THR A 61 1.65 -11.92 -0.23
C THR A 61 1.51 -12.24 1.26
N GLU A 62 1.13 -11.27 2.09
CA GLU A 62 0.97 -11.49 3.53
C GLU A 62 -0.06 -12.58 3.84
N GLU A 63 -1.21 -12.57 3.16
CA GLU A 63 -2.26 -13.57 3.37
C GLU A 63 -1.80 -14.98 2.98
N LYS A 64 -1.01 -15.12 1.91
CA LYS A 64 -0.39 -16.41 1.54
C LYS A 64 0.57 -16.89 2.63
N TRP A 65 1.38 -16.00 3.19
CA TRP A 65 2.26 -16.33 4.32
C TRP A 65 1.45 -16.73 5.55
N MET A 66 0.47 -15.92 5.94
CA MET A 66 -0.41 -16.19 7.08
C MET A 66 -1.15 -17.52 6.94
N GLU A 67 -1.69 -17.85 5.76
CA GLU A 67 -2.35 -19.12 5.48
C GLU A 67 -1.38 -20.30 5.53
N LYS A 68 -0.23 -20.19 4.85
CA LYS A 68 0.79 -21.24 4.80
C LYS A 68 1.30 -21.65 6.18
N TYR A 69 1.43 -20.70 7.11
CA TYR A 69 1.94 -20.94 8.46
C TYR A 69 0.84 -21.04 9.52
N GLY A 70 -0.44 -21.03 9.13
CA GLY A 70 -1.56 -21.21 10.05
C GLY A 70 -1.71 -20.08 11.07
N TYR A 71 -1.50 -18.83 10.65
CA TYR A 71 -1.61 -17.66 11.52
C TYR A 71 -3.04 -17.53 12.09
N PRO A 72 -3.22 -17.53 13.43
CA PRO A 72 -4.55 -17.53 14.05
C PRO A 72 -5.40 -16.30 13.70
N GLY A 73 -4.76 -15.17 13.38
CA GLY A 73 -5.42 -13.91 13.08
C GLY A 73 -5.79 -13.71 11.60
N LEU A 74 -5.58 -14.69 10.72
CA LEU A 74 -5.73 -14.53 9.26
C LEU A 74 -7.07 -13.92 8.86
N LEU A 75 -8.19 -14.42 9.40
CA LEU A 75 -9.53 -13.93 9.02
C LEU A 75 -9.74 -12.46 9.40
N THR A 76 -9.27 -12.07 10.59
CA THR A 76 -9.35 -10.68 11.04
C THR A 76 -8.45 -9.77 10.20
N HIS A 77 -7.24 -10.23 9.86
CA HIS A 77 -6.29 -9.47 9.06
C HIS A 77 -6.79 -9.27 7.62
N ARG A 78 -7.29 -10.33 6.97
CA ARG A 78 -7.92 -10.26 5.64
C ARG A 78 -9.10 -9.27 5.63
N ALA A 79 -9.92 -9.25 6.67
CA ALA A 79 -11.02 -8.28 6.76
C ALA A 79 -10.51 -6.82 6.84
N GLN A 80 -9.36 -6.57 7.47
CA GLN A 80 -8.72 -5.25 7.49
C GLN A 80 -8.20 -4.88 6.09
N HIS A 81 -7.55 -5.81 5.39
CA HIS A 81 -7.08 -5.63 4.01
C HIS A 81 -8.21 -5.31 3.05
N GLU A 82 -9.30 -6.08 3.09
CA GLU A 82 -10.49 -5.85 2.26
C GLU A 82 -11.09 -4.47 2.52
N ASN A 83 -11.16 -4.04 3.78
CA ASN A 83 -11.73 -2.75 4.15
C ASN A 83 -10.86 -1.59 3.68
N LEU A 84 -9.53 -1.71 3.80
CA LEU A 84 -8.62 -0.71 3.27
C LEU A 84 -8.67 -0.65 1.74
N THR A 85 -8.67 -1.81 1.07
CA THR A 85 -8.77 -1.90 -0.40
C THR A 85 -10.05 -1.21 -0.92
N LYS A 86 -11.19 -1.44 -0.27
CA LYS A 86 -12.46 -0.76 -0.58
C LYS A 86 -12.34 0.75 -0.48
N LYS A 87 -11.73 1.27 0.60
CA LYS A 87 -11.53 2.71 0.79
C LYS A 87 -10.65 3.31 -0.30
N VAL A 88 -9.56 2.65 -0.67
CA VAL A 88 -8.65 3.18 -1.71
C VAL A 88 -9.33 3.18 -3.09
N MET A 89 -10.06 2.12 -3.44
CA MET A 89 -10.85 2.10 -4.69
C MET A 89 -11.94 3.18 -4.71
N GLU A 90 -12.60 3.45 -3.58
CA GLU A 90 -13.57 4.53 -3.49
C GLU A 90 -12.90 5.91 -3.68
N MET A 91 -11.71 6.12 -3.11
CA MET A 91 -10.92 7.33 -3.31
C MET A 91 -10.52 7.52 -4.78
N GLU A 92 -10.05 6.45 -5.44
CA GLU A 92 -9.67 6.49 -6.85
C GLU A 92 -10.86 6.82 -7.76
N LYS A 93 -12.01 6.19 -7.52
CA LYS A 93 -13.26 6.49 -8.23
C LYS A 93 -13.71 7.95 -8.05
N ASN A 94 -13.58 8.50 -6.83
CA ASN A 94 -13.93 9.90 -6.55
C ASN A 94 -12.88 10.88 -7.12
N PHE A 95 -11.67 10.41 -7.40
CA PHE A 95 -10.61 11.19 -8.01
C PHE A 95 -10.72 11.22 -9.54
N MET A 96 -11.42 10.28 -10.17
CA MET A 96 -11.85 10.33 -11.59
C MET A 96 -13.01 11.31 -11.81
#